data_AF-A0A336MAL9-F1
#
_entry.id   AF-A0A336MAL9-F1
#
_cell.length_a   1.000
_cell.length_b   1.000
_cell.length_c   1.000
_cell.angle_alpha   90.00
_cell.angle_beta   90.00
_cell.angle_gamma   90.00
#
_symmetry.space_group_name_H-M   'P 1'
#
loop_
_entity.id
_entity.type
_entity.pdbx_description
1 polymer ?
#
loop_
_entity_poly.entity_id
_entity_poly.type
_entity_poly.pdbx_seq_one_letter_code
_entity_poly.pdbx_strand_id
1 'polypeptide(L)'
;MSRKMAKKPVIGIDLGTTYSVLAVARNGQIDIIANDQGNRTTPSCVAYTDVERLVGEGALYQAANNPENTIYERMIKEAQNYRNKDDIHKKRVESMDEFERLCCKLKRNVVAMVERNEIDEADKKRVLEKCEQMLTWLDANRDEKKEVFDQKHVDMEEFWQTILEKYEN
;
A
#
# COMPACT_ATOMS: atom_id res chain seq x y z
N MET A 1 -10.91 6.46 -69.15
CA MET A 1 -11.62 6.35 -67.86
C MET A 1 -10.59 6.05 -66.77
N SER A 2 -10.40 6.96 -65.80
CA SER A 2 -9.47 6.73 -64.69
C SER A 2 -10.13 5.84 -63.63
N ARG A 3 -9.54 4.70 -63.30
CA ARG A 3 -9.95 3.85 -62.18
C ARG A 3 -9.73 4.67 -60.90
N LYS A 4 -10.79 5.16 -60.26
CA LYS A 4 -10.69 5.68 -58.89
C LYS A 4 -10.18 4.54 -58.02
N MET A 5 -8.97 4.66 -57.47
CA MET A 5 -8.47 3.72 -56.48
C MET A 5 -9.43 3.74 -55.29
N ALA A 6 -9.95 2.58 -54.90
CA ALA A 6 -10.68 2.45 -53.66
C ALA A 6 -9.76 2.90 -52.51
N LYS A 7 -10.22 3.83 -51.67
CA LYS A 7 -9.46 4.21 -50.47
C LYS A 7 -9.26 2.95 -49.63
N LYS A 8 -8.02 2.67 -49.26
CA LYS A 8 -7.71 1.56 -48.34
C LYS A 8 -8.47 1.78 -47.03
N PRO A 9 -9.04 0.73 -46.43
CA PRO A 9 -9.68 0.84 -45.12
C PRO A 9 -8.67 1.32 -44.07
N VAL A 10 -9.13 2.16 -43.15
CA VAL A 10 -8.34 2.61 -41.98
C VAL A 10 -8.82 1.86 -40.75
N ILE A 11 -7.90 1.40 -39.92
CA ILE A 11 -8.21 0.71 -38.67
C ILE A 11 -7.90 1.64 -37.50
N GLY A 12 -8.88 1.86 -36.63
CA GLY A 12 -8.73 2.52 -35.34
C GLY A 12 -8.65 1.48 -34.23
N ILE A 13 -7.66 1.61 -33.35
CA ILE A 13 -7.44 0.71 -32.22
C ILE A 13 -7.49 1.55 -30.93
N ASP A 14 -8.36 1.16 -30.01
CA ASP A 14 -8.35 1.62 -28.62
C ASP A 14 -8.01 0.43 -27.72
N LEU A 15 -6.92 0.52 -26.95
CA LEU A 15 -6.41 -0.55 -26.07
C LEU A 15 -6.68 -0.25 -24.60
N GLY A 16 -7.81 0.39 -24.27
CA GLY A 16 -8.18 0.77 -22.91
C GLY A 16 -7.90 -0.31 -21.86
N THR A 17 -7.73 0.08 -20.60
CA THR A 17 -7.28 -0.85 -19.53
C THR A 17 -8.26 -1.98 -19.22
N THR A 18 -9.55 -1.77 -19.44
CA THR A 18 -10.60 -2.76 -19.16
C THR A 18 -11.14 -3.40 -20.43
N TYR A 19 -11.37 -2.59 -21.48
CA TYR A 19 -11.87 -3.04 -22.76
C TYR A 19 -11.10 -2.39 -23.89
N SER A 20 -10.86 -3.18 -24.93
CA SER A 20 -10.30 -2.76 -26.20
C SER A 20 -11.41 -2.72 -27.26
N VAL A 21 -11.25 -1.83 -28.24
CA VAL A 21 -12.18 -1.66 -29.35
C VAL A 21 -11.41 -1.56 -30.66
N LEU A 22 -11.94 -2.20 -31.69
CA LEU A 22 -11.43 -2.10 -33.05
C LEU A 22 -12.50 -1.49 -33.96
N ALA A 23 -12.15 -0.42 -34.66
CA ALA A 23 -13.02 0.24 -35.63
C ALA A 23 -12.41 0.21 -37.03
N VAL A 24 -13.24 0.07 -38.06
CA VAL A 24 -12.84 0.21 -39.45
C VAL A 24 -13.57 1.38 -40.09
N ALA A 25 -12.80 2.30 -40.68
CA ALA A 25 -13.33 3.37 -41.52
C ALA A 25 -13.19 2.99 -42.99
N ARG A 26 -14.32 2.88 -43.69
CA ARG A 26 -14.40 2.56 -45.13
C ARG A 26 -15.60 3.25 -45.75
N ASN A 27 -15.47 3.72 -47.00
CA ASN A 27 -16.57 4.36 -47.75
C ASN A 27 -17.28 5.51 -47.02
N GLY A 28 -16.57 6.24 -46.16
CA GLY A 28 -17.15 7.35 -45.37
C GLY A 28 -17.98 6.91 -44.15
N GLN A 29 -17.98 5.62 -43.82
CA GLN A 29 -18.63 5.06 -42.64
C GLN A 29 -17.60 4.46 -41.68
N ILE A 30 -17.93 4.48 -40.39
CA ILE A 30 -17.14 3.88 -39.31
C ILE A 30 -17.96 2.75 -38.71
N ASP A 31 -17.42 1.54 -38.74
CA ASP A 31 -18.03 0.37 -38.13
C ASP A 31 -17.13 -0.15 -37.01
N ILE A 32 -17.72 -0.51 -35.85
CA ILE A 32 -17.00 -1.25 -34.81
C ILE A 32 -17.01 -2.73 -35.19
N ILE A 33 -15.82 -3.33 -35.21
CA ILE A 33 -15.62 -4.75 -35.50
C ILE A 33 -15.99 -5.54 -34.26
N ALA A 34 -16.85 -6.54 -34.44
CA ALA A 34 -17.15 -7.49 -33.39
C ALA A 34 -16.01 -8.50 -33.22
N ASN A 35 -15.76 -8.94 -31.98
CA ASN A 35 -14.88 -10.06 -31.72
C ASN A 35 -15.50 -11.39 -32.17
N ASP A 36 -14.77 -12.48 -31.94
CA ASP A 36 -15.18 -13.85 -32.22
C ASP A 36 -16.48 -14.27 -31.51
N GLN A 37 -16.82 -13.61 -30.39
CA GLN A 37 -18.06 -13.82 -29.64
C GLN A 37 -19.23 -12.92 -30.11
N GLY A 38 -18.99 -12.03 -31.10
CA GLY A 38 -20.00 -11.09 -31.60
C GLY A 38 -20.13 -9.79 -30.80
N ASN A 39 -19.30 -9.59 -29.76
CA ASN A 39 -19.27 -8.37 -28.95
C ASN A 39 -18.46 -7.27 -29.62
N ARG A 40 -18.89 -6.02 -29.50
CA ARG A 40 -18.22 -4.84 -30.07
C ARG A 40 -17.12 -4.24 -29.16
N THR A 41 -16.89 -4.86 -28.02
CA THR A 41 -15.85 -4.54 -27.05
C THR A 41 -15.22 -5.85 -26.62
N THR A 42 -13.90 -5.90 -26.52
CA THR A 42 -13.18 -7.10 -26.08
C THR A 42 -12.49 -6.80 -24.75
N PRO A 43 -12.63 -7.64 -23.71
CA PRO A 43 -11.87 -7.46 -22.48
C PRO A 43 -10.37 -7.31 -22.77
N SER A 44 -9.71 -6.32 -22.17
CA SER A 44 -8.26 -6.10 -22.30
C SER A 44 -7.49 -7.07 -21.41
N CYS A 45 -7.70 -8.36 -21.64
CA CYS A 45 -7.18 -9.44 -20.82
C CYS A 45 -6.47 -10.48 -21.70
N VAL A 46 -5.35 -10.99 -21.19
CA VAL A 46 -4.54 -12.03 -21.83
C VAL A 46 -4.20 -13.06 -20.77
N ALA A 47 -4.41 -14.34 -21.10
CA ALA A 47 -4.06 -15.47 -20.24
C ALA A 47 -3.18 -16.46 -21.02
N TYR A 48 -2.17 -17.00 -20.35
CA TYR A 48 -1.32 -18.07 -20.89
C TYR A 48 -1.72 -19.41 -20.27
N THR A 49 -1.89 -20.40 -21.12
CA THR A 49 -1.99 -21.81 -20.74
C THR A 49 -0.77 -22.56 -21.26
N ASP A 50 -0.61 -23.82 -20.89
CA ASP A 50 0.49 -24.66 -21.39
C ASP A 50 0.40 -24.90 -22.91
N VAL A 51 -0.77 -24.70 -23.50
CA VAL A 51 -1.07 -25.03 -24.90
C VAL A 51 -1.19 -23.79 -25.77
N GLU A 52 -1.81 -22.73 -25.27
CA GLU A 52 -2.12 -21.54 -26.06
C GLU A 52 -2.23 -20.26 -25.23
N ARG A 53 -2.15 -19.14 -25.95
CA ARG A 53 -2.43 -17.79 -25.43
C ARG A 53 -3.88 -17.42 -25.73
N LEU A 54 -4.65 -17.17 -24.68
CA LEU A 54 -6.03 -16.70 -24.74
C LEU A 54 -6.07 -15.16 -24.64
N VAL A 55 -7.03 -14.54 -25.33
CA VAL A 55 -7.26 -13.08 -25.32
C VAL A 55 -8.75 -12.81 -25.15
N GLY A 56 -9.11 -11.70 -24.51
CA GLY A 56 -10.50 -11.27 -24.39
C GLY A 56 -11.29 -12.12 -23.38
N GLU A 57 -12.49 -12.53 -23.77
CA GLU A 57 -13.41 -13.32 -22.95
C GLU A 57 -12.80 -14.65 -22.50
N GLY A 58 -12.08 -15.35 -23.38
CA GLY A 58 -11.42 -16.61 -23.02
C GLY A 58 -10.39 -16.45 -21.90
N ALA A 59 -9.62 -15.36 -21.92
CA ALA A 59 -8.70 -15.02 -20.85
C ALA A 59 -9.43 -14.60 -19.56
N LEU A 60 -10.52 -13.84 -19.70
CA LEU A 60 -11.35 -13.42 -18.58
C LEU A 60 -12.00 -14.60 -17.84
N TYR A 61 -12.47 -15.62 -18.56
CA TYR A 61 -13.02 -16.83 -17.93
C TYR A 61 -11.96 -17.67 -17.22
N GLN A 62 -10.72 -17.62 -17.69
CA GLN A 62 -9.59 -18.27 -17.01
C GLN A 62 -9.15 -17.54 -15.74
N ALA A 63 -9.46 -16.25 -15.58
CA ALA A 63 -9.04 -15.43 -14.44
C ALA A 63 -9.31 -16.10 -13.08
N ALA A 64 -10.46 -16.77 -12.93
CA ALA A 64 -10.83 -17.44 -11.68
C ALA A 64 -10.01 -18.71 -11.38
N ASN A 65 -9.60 -19.45 -12.41
CA ASN A 65 -8.94 -20.77 -12.27
C ASN A 65 -7.43 -20.74 -12.59
N ASN A 66 -6.96 -19.70 -13.25
CA ASN A 66 -5.57 -19.48 -13.65
C ASN A 66 -5.17 -17.99 -13.45
N PRO A 67 -5.31 -17.45 -12.23
CA PRO A 67 -5.08 -16.01 -11.97
C PRO A 67 -3.63 -15.59 -12.17
N GLU A 68 -2.66 -16.48 -11.93
CA GLU A 68 -1.22 -16.13 -12.00
C GLU A 68 -0.73 -15.94 -13.44
N ASN A 69 -1.28 -16.72 -14.38
CA ASN A 69 -0.96 -16.59 -15.80
C ASN A 69 -1.95 -15.71 -16.55
N THR A 70 -2.90 -15.07 -15.85
CA THR A 70 -3.83 -14.08 -16.40
C THR A 70 -3.32 -12.67 -16.04
N ILE A 71 -2.82 -11.94 -17.03
CA ILE A 71 -2.09 -10.68 -16.82
C ILE A 71 -2.92 -9.65 -16.05
N TYR A 72 -4.21 -9.52 -16.38
CA TYR A 72 -5.10 -8.56 -15.73
C TYR A 72 -5.22 -8.80 -14.22
N GLU A 73 -5.50 -10.03 -13.80
CA GLU A 73 -5.59 -10.41 -12.39
C GLU A 73 -4.26 -10.30 -11.66
N ARG A 74 -3.17 -10.74 -12.31
CA ARG A 74 -1.83 -10.59 -11.75
C ARG A 74 -1.50 -9.13 -11.46
N MET A 75 -1.81 -8.21 -12.38
CA MET A 75 -1.58 -6.77 -12.17
C MET A 75 -2.41 -6.22 -11.02
N ILE A 76 -3.68 -6.64 -10.89
CA ILE A 76 -4.54 -6.24 -9.75
C ILE A 76 -3.96 -6.77 -8.43
N LYS A 77 -3.57 -8.03 -8.37
CA LYS A 77 -2.96 -8.67 -7.20
C LYS A 77 -1.66 -7.98 -6.80
N GLU A 78 -0.80 -7.67 -7.77
CA GLU A 78 0.44 -6.92 -7.53
C GLU A 78 0.14 -5.52 -6.96
N ALA A 79 -0.81 -4.79 -7.55
CA ALA A 79 -1.22 -3.47 -7.06
C ALA A 79 -1.78 -3.52 -5.62
N GLN A 80 -2.59 -4.53 -5.28
CA GLN A 80 -3.08 -4.75 -3.92
C GLN A 80 -1.92 -5.06 -2.95
N ASN A 81 -0.94 -5.86 -3.37
CA ASN A 81 0.22 -6.16 -2.55
C ASN A 81 1.06 -4.92 -2.25
N TYR A 82 1.25 -4.02 -3.22
CA TYR A 82 1.92 -2.74 -3.00
C TYR A 82 1.15 -1.87 -2.00
N ARG A 83 -0.17 -1.74 -2.18
CA ARG A 83 -1.02 -1.01 -1.21
C ARG A 83 -0.91 -1.58 0.20
N ASN A 84 -0.99 -2.90 0.35
CA ASN A 84 -0.89 -3.56 1.65
C ASN A 84 0.49 -3.32 2.29
N LYS A 85 1.58 -3.37 1.52
CA LYS A 85 2.92 -3.07 2.02
C LYS A 85 3.06 -1.62 2.44
N ASP A 86 2.53 -0.68 1.66
CA ASP A 86 2.53 0.75 1.97
C ASP A 86 1.73 1.03 3.24
N ASP A 87 0.56 0.40 3.40
CA ASP A 87 -0.28 0.51 4.59
C ASP A 87 0.41 -0.07 5.84
N ILE A 88 1.07 -1.22 5.71
CA ILE A 88 1.86 -1.82 6.81
C ILE A 88 3.03 -0.89 7.19
N HIS A 89 3.76 -0.38 6.20
CA HIS A 89 4.87 0.53 6.43
C HIS A 89 4.41 1.83 7.11
N LYS A 90 3.30 2.41 6.64
CA LYS A 90 2.68 3.59 7.23
C LYS A 90 2.31 3.36 8.69
N LYS A 91 1.58 2.29 9.00
CA LYS A 91 1.17 1.95 10.38
C LYS A 91 2.37 1.73 11.31
N ARG A 92 3.45 1.14 10.79
CA ARG A 92 4.71 0.97 11.52
C ARG A 92 5.34 2.31 11.86
N VAL A 93 5.47 3.20 10.87
CA VAL A 93 6.04 4.55 11.06
C VAL A 93 5.20 5.35 12.05
N GLU A 94 3.86 5.28 11.97
CA GLU A 94 2.96 5.94 12.92
C GLU A 94 3.18 5.47 14.36
N SER A 95 3.29 4.16 14.59
CA SER A 95 3.57 3.58 15.93
C SER A 95 4.97 3.96 16.44
N MET A 96 5.96 3.98 15.55
CA MET A 96 7.32 4.46 15.87
C MET A 96 7.31 5.92 16.33
N ASP A 97 6.63 6.80 15.59
CA ASP A 97 6.50 8.22 15.90
C ASP A 97 5.70 8.46 17.20
N GLU A 98 4.69 7.64 17.49
CA GLU A 98 3.96 7.66 18.76
C GLU A 98 4.87 7.32 19.94
N PHE A 99 5.67 6.26 19.82
CA PHE A 99 6.63 5.88 20.84
C PHE A 99 7.71 6.95 21.09
N GLU A 100 8.25 7.55 20.02
CA GLU A 100 9.20 8.66 20.15
C GLU A 100 8.56 9.85 20.89
N ARG A 101 7.34 10.21 20.49
CA ARG A 101 6.56 11.30 21.12
C ARG A 101 6.29 11.02 22.60
N LEU A 102 5.98 9.78 22.98
CA LEU A 102 5.83 9.39 24.38
C LEU A 102 7.14 9.64 25.15
N CYS A 103 8.28 9.17 24.65
CA CYS A 103 9.58 9.38 25.30
C CYS A 103 9.87 10.88 25.49
N CYS A 104 9.65 11.70 24.46
CA CYS A 104 9.82 13.16 24.57
C CYS A 104 8.84 13.80 25.56
N LYS A 105 7.59 13.34 25.59
CA LYS A 105 6.56 13.81 26.55
C LYS A 105 6.99 13.52 27.98
N LEU A 106 7.45 12.29 28.27
CA LEU A 106 7.91 11.91 29.60
C LEU A 106 9.13 12.72 30.04
N LYS A 107 10.11 12.95 29.15
CA LYS A 107 11.26 13.84 29.42
C LYS A 107 10.81 15.25 29.82
N ARG A 108 9.84 15.84 29.10
CA ARG A 108 9.32 17.18 29.40
C ARG A 108 8.55 17.20 30.72
N ASN A 109 7.70 16.19 30.95
CA ASN A 109 6.88 16.10 32.14
C ASN A 109 7.74 15.98 33.40
N VAL A 110 8.75 15.10 33.39
CA VAL A 110 9.57 14.86 34.59
C VAL A 110 10.40 16.09 34.97
N VAL A 111 10.90 16.85 33.97
CA VAL A 111 11.58 18.12 34.22
C VAL A 111 10.63 19.12 34.88
N ALA A 112 9.42 19.27 34.35
CA ALA A 112 8.44 20.20 34.90
C ALA A 112 7.93 19.79 36.29
N MET A 113 7.82 18.49 36.59
CA MET A 113 7.43 17.98 37.91
C MET A 113 8.51 18.26 38.96
N VAL A 114 9.79 18.15 38.60
CA VAL A 114 10.88 18.52 39.50
C VAL A 114 10.88 20.00 39.81
N GLU A 115 10.66 20.87 38.82
CA GLU A 115 10.55 22.31 39.04
C GLU A 115 9.41 22.69 40.00
N ARG A 116 8.37 21.85 40.07
CA ARG A 116 7.25 21.98 41.01
C ARG A 116 7.48 21.26 42.36
N ASN A 117 8.64 20.65 42.58
CA ASN A 117 8.94 19.79 43.73
C ASN A 117 7.96 18.62 43.91
N GLU A 118 7.35 18.13 42.82
CA GLU A 118 6.40 16.99 42.83
C GLU A 118 7.11 15.64 42.73
N ILE A 119 8.36 15.63 42.26
CA ILE A 119 9.20 14.44 42.08
C ILE A 119 10.64 14.76 42.47
N ASP A 120 11.39 13.77 42.94
CA ASP A 120 12.80 13.99 43.33
C ASP A 120 13.77 13.94 42.12
N GLU A 121 14.95 14.54 42.29
CA GLU A 121 15.99 14.56 41.25
C GLU A 121 16.52 13.16 40.89
N ALA A 122 16.39 12.17 41.79
CA ALA A 122 16.85 10.81 41.52
C ALA A 122 15.92 10.10 40.51
N ASP A 123 14.60 10.22 40.69
CA ASP A 123 13.62 9.67 39.75
C ASP A 123 13.58 10.46 38.43
N LYS A 124 13.83 11.76 38.45
CA LYS A 124 14.09 12.54 37.22
C LYS A 124 15.23 11.96 36.41
N LYS A 125 16.38 11.73 37.05
CA LYS A 125 17.54 11.13 36.39
C LYS A 125 17.19 9.75 35.83
N ARG A 126 16.49 8.90 36.60
CA ARG A 126 16.05 7.56 36.18
C ARG A 126 15.15 7.60 34.94
N VAL A 127 14.18 8.52 34.90
CA VAL A 127 13.27 8.68 33.74
C VAL A 127 14.03 9.18 32.52
N LEU A 128 14.91 10.17 32.67
CA LEU A 128 15.69 10.71 31.55
C LEU A 128 16.62 9.64 30.93
N GLU A 129 17.35 8.89 31.77
CA GLU A 129 18.22 7.80 31.32
C GLU A 129 17.43 6.71 30.60
N LYS A 130 16.26 6.33 31.13
CA LYS A 130 15.39 5.33 30.49
C LYS A 130 14.88 5.81 29.13
N CYS A 131 14.44 7.07 29.03
CA CYS A 131 14.02 7.66 27.76
C CYS A 131 15.16 7.70 26.74
N GLU A 132 16.39 8.04 27.16
CA GLU A 132 17.56 8.04 26.27
C GLU A 132 17.93 6.64 25.79
N GLN A 133 17.88 5.64 26.67
CA GLN A 133 18.06 4.25 26.30
C GLN A 133 17.04 3.81 25.25
N MET A 134 15.76 4.15 25.45
CA MET A 134 14.68 3.79 24.53
C MET A 134 14.78 4.49 23.19
N LEU A 135 15.15 5.78 23.15
CA LEU A 135 15.37 6.52 21.90
C LEU A 135 16.57 5.96 21.13
N THR A 136 17.65 5.62 21.83
CA THR A 136 18.82 4.96 21.21
C THR A 136 18.43 3.61 20.61
N TRP A 137 17.60 2.84 21.32
CA TRP A 137 17.05 1.60 20.80
C TRP A 137 16.15 1.84 19.58
N LEU A 138 15.29 2.84 19.60
CA LEU A 138 14.40 3.20 18.49
C LEU A 138 15.20 3.49 17.21
N ASP A 139 16.27 4.28 17.31
CA ASP A 139 17.14 4.61 16.19
C ASP A 139 17.85 3.39 15.58
N ALA A 140 18.23 2.43 16.41
CA ALA A 140 18.86 1.18 15.98
C ALA A 140 17.86 0.15 15.39
N ASN A 141 16.56 0.33 15.62
CA ASN A 141 15.53 -0.69 15.33
C ASN A 141 14.38 -0.15 14.46
N ARG A 142 14.64 0.84 13.60
CA ARG A 142 13.62 1.51 12.75
C ARG A 142 12.84 0.58 11.80
N ASP A 143 13.39 -0.60 11.50
CA ASP A 143 12.75 -1.59 10.64
C ASP A 143 11.99 -2.69 11.38
N GLU A 144 11.89 -2.60 12.71
CA GLU A 144 11.12 -3.54 13.51
C GLU A 144 9.62 -3.51 13.20
N LYS A 145 8.92 -4.56 13.61
CA LYS A 145 7.47 -4.65 13.37
C LYS A 145 6.71 -3.66 14.25
N LYS A 146 5.52 -3.24 13.79
CA LYS A 146 4.62 -2.34 14.53
C LYS A 146 4.38 -2.83 15.96
N GLU A 147 4.17 -4.13 16.12
CA GLU A 147 3.85 -4.75 17.42
C GLU A 147 4.99 -4.57 18.43
N VAL A 148 6.24 -4.48 17.97
CA VAL A 148 7.40 -4.24 18.84
C VAL A 148 7.38 -2.81 19.37
N PHE A 149 7.07 -1.82 18.53
CA PHE A 149 6.93 -0.42 18.95
C PHE A 149 5.75 -0.23 19.88
N ASP A 150 4.60 -0.86 19.58
CA ASP A 150 3.42 -0.85 20.46
C ASP A 150 3.74 -1.42 21.84
N GLN A 151 4.46 -2.55 21.92
CA GLN A 151 4.87 -3.12 23.20
C GLN A 151 5.83 -2.21 23.96
N LYS A 152 6.80 -1.59 23.26
CA LYS A 152 7.71 -0.61 23.89
C LYS A 152 6.98 0.60 24.44
N HIS A 153 5.91 1.04 23.76
CA HIS A 153 5.05 2.11 24.26
C HIS A 153 4.39 1.71 25.58
N VAL A 154 3.77 0.53 25.64
CA VAL A 154 3.14 0.01 26.87
C VAL A 154 4.17 -0.12 28.00
N ASP A 155 5.32 -0.74 27.76
CA ASP A 155 6.39 -0.91 28.75
C ASP A 155 6.84 0.45 29.34
N MET A 156 6.88 1.49 28.50
CA MET A 156 7.30 2.83 28.91
C MET A 156 6.21 3.57 29.70
N GLU A 157 4.94 3.37 29.36
CA GLU A 157 3.81 3.89 30.14
C GLU A 157 3.73 3.23 31.51
N GLU A 158 3.87 1.91 31.60
CA GLU A 158 3.89 1.18 32.88
C GLU A 158 5.05 1.65 33.77
N PHE A 159 6.24 1.79 33.20
CA PHE A 159 7.39 2.36 33.91
C PHE A 159 7.09 3.75 34.47
N TRP A 160 6.44 4.61 33.69
CA TRP A 160 6.05 5.94 34.13
C TRP A 160 5.02 5.91 35.26
N GLN A 161 4.01 5.04 35.18
CA GLN A 161 2.99 4.90 36.23
C GLN A 161 3.63 4.45 37.55
N THR A 162 4.54 3.48 37.52
CA THR A 162 5.27 3.04 38.74
C THR A 162 6.03 4.19 39.41
N ILE A 163 6.54 5.16 38.63
CA ILE A 163 7.19 6.34 39.20
C ILE A 163 6.17 7.27 39.84
N LEU A 164 5.03 7.51 39.19
CA LEU A 164 3.98 8.39 39.72
C LEU A 164 3.35 7.87 41.01
N GLU A 165 3.09 6.56 41.10
CA GLU A 165 2.50 5.91 42.29
C GLU A 165 3.31 6.17 43.58
N LYS A 166 4.62 6.40 43.46
CA LYS A 166 5.49 6.76 44.60
C LYS A 166 5.12 8.12 45.22
N TYR A 167 4.52 9.03 44.46
CA TYR A 167 4.24 10.42 44.86
C TYR A 167 2.74 10.73 45.02
N GLU A 168 1.86 9.75 44.80
CA GLU A 168 0.42 9.91 44.99
C GLU A 168 -0.05 9.74 46.45
N ASN A 169 0.87 9.64 47.43
CA ASN A 169 0.56 9.54 48.87
C ASN A 169 1.22 10.63 49.72
#